data_AF-A0A5S9ITW8-F1
#
_entry.id   AF-A0A5S9ITW8-F1
#
_cell.length_a   1.000
_cell.length_b   1.000
_cell.length_c   1.000
_cell.angle_alpha   90.00
_cell.angle_beta   90.00
_cell.angle_gamma   90.00
#
_symmetry.space_group_name_H-M   'P 1'
#
loop_
_entity.id
_entity.type
_entity.pdbx_description
1 polymer ?
#
loop_
_entity_poly.entity_id
_entity_poly.type
_entity_poly.pdbx_seq_one_letter_code
_entity_poly.pdbx_strand_id
1 'polypeptide(L)'
;MKAKVITLVIVLTICGCRAMYSPTPQQHPREARDFSDCIQKWDFKSNKYLERVRDKYKYVQKNVIRATTITNDYTPLTFGDFTILDEQVLFASKHNAHIFVDSKFFSTLLVVDVPRLVKEKKEHVVGKFFLLNVEVFPQLIKFLLNSEIISTYRYNKSELCLTQEKITEEYYQAYFNTRRVNDVTAKNEEYYQFSIRVYKTNGQIVVNGA
;
A
#
# COMPACT_ATOMS: atom_id res chain seq x y z
N MET A 1 -76.48 32.51 21.21
CA MET A 1 -75.82 31.34 21.84
C MET A 1 -74.52 31.08 21.10
N LYS A 2 -73.35 31.22 21.75
CA LYS A 2 -72.03 31.03 21.13
C LYS A 2 -71.53 29.62 21.48
N ALA A 3 -71.34 28.76 20.48
CA ALA A 3 -70.70 27.47 20.64
C ALA A 3 -69.16 27.65 20.61
N LYS A 4 -68.47 27.21 21.66
CA LYS A 4 -67.00 27.11 21.70
C LYS A 4 -66.59 25.76 21.11
N VAL A 5 -65.85 25.79 20.00
CA VAL A 5 -65.13 24.62 19.49
C VAL A 5 -63.79 24.56 20.22
N ILE A 6 -63.52 23.45 20.91
CA ILE A 6 -62.23 23.17 21.56
C ILE A 6 -61.52 22.15 20.68
N THR A 7 -60.44 22.56 20.04
CA THR A 7 -59.54 21.68 19.28
C THR A 7 -58.49 21.12 20.23
N LEU A 8 -58.50 19.80 20.42
CA LEU A 8 -57.51 19.07 21.20
C LEU A 8 -56.29 18.79 20.30
N VAL A 9 -55.13 19.39 20.62
CA VAL A 9 -53.86 19.10 19.93
C VAL A 9 -53.09 18.09 20.78
N ILE A 10 -52.92 16.88 20.25
CA ILE A 10 -52.11 15.82 20.87
C ILE A 10 -50.67 15.98 20.35
N VAL A 11 -49.76 16.36 21.25
CA VAL A 11 -48.32 16.40 20.98
C VAL A 11 -47.74 15.03 21.34
N LEU A 12 -47.38 14.25 20.31
CA LEU A 12 -46.64 12.99 20.45
C LEU A 12 -45.14 13.29 20.50
N THR A 13 -44.58 13.29 21.71
CA THR A 13 -43.14 13.41 21.94
C THR A 13 -42.48 12.05 21.66
N ILE A 14 -41.89 11.88 20.47
CA ILE A 14 -41.09 10.69 20.15
C ILE A 14 -39.74 10.83 20.86
N CYS A 15 -39.56 10.05 21.93
CA CYS A 15 -38.30 9.93 22.64
C CYS A 15 -37.30 9.20 21.72
N GLY A 16 -36.39 9.96 21.10
CA GLY A 16 -35.33 9.42 20.25
C GLY A 16 -34.25 8.73 21.09
N CYS A 17 -34.40 7.43 21.34
CA CYS A 17 -33.30 6.59 21.79
C CYS A 17 -32.22 6.57 20.71
N ARG A 18 -31.06 7.20 20.98
CA ARG A 18 -29.83 7.01 20.21
C ARG A 18 -29.51 5.52 20.20
N ALA A 19 -29.64 4.89 19.05
CA ALA A 19 -29.06 3.57 18.81
C ALA A 19 -27.54 3.68 19.04
N MET A 20 -27.05 3.00 20.08
CA MET A 20 -25.63 2.74 20.24
C MET A 20 -25.17 1.94 19.02
N TYR A 21 -24.35 2.57 18.19
CA TYR A 21 -23.60 1.92 17.13
C TYR A 21 -22.66 0.89 17.79
N SER A 22 -23.08 -0.37 17.86
CA SER A 22 -22.16 -1.48 18.02
C SER A 22 -21.43 -1.64 16.68
N PRO A 23 -20.11 -1.43 16.59
CA PRO A 23 -19.39 -1.71 15.36
C PRO A 23 -19.49 -3.21 15.09
N THR A 24 -20.24 -3.58 14.05
CA THR A 24 -20.31 -4.95 13.55
C THR A 24 -18.88 -5.39 13.21
N PRO A 25 -18.41 -6.55 13.71
CA PRO A 25 -17.11 -7.08 13.33
C PRO A 25 -17.04 -7.18 11.80
N GLN A 26 -16.09 -6.47 11.18
CA GLN A 26 -15.87 -6.58 9.75
C GLN A 26 -15.60 -8.05 9.41
N GLN A 27 -16.53 -8.69 8.72
CA GLN A 27 -16.36 -10.05 8.20
C GLN A 27 -15.35 -9.97 7.06
N HIS A 28 -14.07 -10.15 7.38
CA HIS A 28 -13.02 -10.30 6.39
C HIS A 28 -13.22 -11.61 5.60
N PRO A 29 -12.88 -11.65 4.29
CA PRO A 29 -12.91 -12.89 3.51
C PRO A 29 -12.11 -13.97 4.22
N ARG A 30 -12.70 -15.16 4.42
CA ARG A 30 -12.02 -16.28 5.10
C ARG A 30 -10.71 -16.67 4.41
N GLU A 31 -10.65 -16.49 3.09
CA GLU A 31 -9.49 -16.82 2.24
C GLU A 31 -8.25 -15.97 2.54
N ALA A 32 -8.41 -14.73 3.03
CA ALA A 32 -7.27 -13.87 3.36
C ALA A 32 -6.57 -14.27 4.66
N ARG A 33 -7.19 -15.15 5.48
CA ARG A 33 -6.62 -15.61 6.76
C ARG A 33 -5.73 -16.84 6.61
N ASP A 34 -5.80 -17.53 5.48
CA ASP A 34 -5.03 -18.74 5.27
C ASP A 34 -3.64 -18.40 4.71
N PHE A 35 -2.62 -18.72 5.50
CA PHE A 35 -1.20 -18.54 5.22
C PHE A 35 -0.49 -19.90 5.12
N SER A 36 -1.26 -21.00 5.01
CA SER A 36 -0.71 -22.35 4.84
C SER A 36 -0.12 -22.54 3.44
N ASP A 37 -0.73 -21.95 2.41
CA ASP A 37 -0.33 -22.05 1.00
C ASP A 37 0.65 -20.94 0.53
N CYS A 38 1.40 -20.32 1.45
CA CYS A 38 2.34 -19.28 1.05
C CYS A 38 3.53 -19.87 0.28
N ILE A 39 3.72 -19.43 -0.96
CA ILE A 39 4.95 -19.65 -1.73
C ILE A 39 6.13 -18.99 -1.00
N GLN A 40 5.92 -17.75 -0.54
CA GLN A 40 6.92 -17.00 0.21
C GLN A 40 6.24 -16.13 1.28
N LYS A 41 6.86 -16.04 2.46
CA LYS A 41 6.44 -15.14 3.55
C LYS A 41 7.43 -14.01 3.71
N TRP A 42 6.91 -12.80 3.89
CA TRP A 42 7.69 -11.61 4.20
C TRP A 42 7.12 -10.92 5.42
N ASP A 43 7.97 -10.78 6.43
CA ASP A 43 7.63 -10.08 7.66
C ASP A 43 8.12 -8.64 7.59
N PHE A 44 7.18 -7.72 7.35
CA PHE A 44 7.47 -6.30 7.41
C PHE A 44 7.15 -5.79 8.81
N LYS A 45 8.19 -5.49 9.56
CA LYS A 45 8.07 -4.74 10.81
C LYS A 45 8.44 -3.29 10.52
N SER A 46 7.80 -2.35 11.22
CA SER A 46 8.23 -0.95 11.22
C SER A 46 9.75 -0.90 11.30
N ASN A 47 10.33 -0.39 10.22
CA ASN A 47 11.75 -0.40 10.03
C ASN A 47 12.28 0.94 10.52
N LYS A 48 12.93 0.93 11.69
CA LYS A 48 13.55 2.12 12.29
C LYS A 48 14.49 2.85 11.33
N TYR A 49 15.05 2.19 10.32
CA TYR A 49 15.81 2.88 9.28
C TYR A 49 14.89 3.64 8.32
N LEU A 50 13.85 3.02 7.75
CA LEU A 50 12.89 3.72 6.89
C LEU A 50 12.19 4.87 7.63
N GLU A 51 11.88 4.70 8.91
CA GLU A 51 11.41 5.78 9.77
C GLU A 51 12.43 6.93 9.83
N ARG A 52 13.70 6.64 10.13
CA ARG A 52 14.77 7.66 10.10
C ARG A 52 14.96 8.31 8.74
N VAL A 53 14.84 7.56 7.65
CA VAL A 53 14.91 8.11 6.29
C VAL A 53 13.69 8.99 6.02
N ARG A 54 12.48 8.63 6.47
CA ARG A 54 11.27 9.47 6.37
C ARG A 54 11.32 10.72 7.23
N ASP A 55 11.99 10.65 8.37
CA ASP A 55 12.15 11.78 9.27
C ASP A 55 13.22 12.74 8.74
N LYS A 56 14.34 12.19 8.23
CA LYS A 56 15.47 12.95 7.69
C LYS A 56 15.17 13.52 6.30
N TYR A 57 14.53 12.74 5.46
CA TYR A 57 14.17 13.09 4.10
C TYR A 57 12.66 13.13 4.00
N LYS A 58 12.12 14.13 3.31
CA LYS A 58 10.78 14.17 2.74
C LYS A 58 10.63 13.04 1.70
N TYR A 59 10.62 11.81 2.20
CA TYR A 59 10.58 10.51 1.51
C TYR A 59 9.49 10.50 0.45
N VAL A 60 8.40 11.22 0.76
CA VAL A 60 7.18 11.23 -0.01
C VAL A 60 6.62 12.65 0.01
N GLN A 61 7.10 13.52 -0.88
CA GLN A 61 6.42 14.80 -1.08
C GLN A 61 5.15 14.51 -1.90
N LYS A 62 3.98 14.60 -1.25
CA LYS A 62 2.65 14.40 -1.89
C LYS A 62 2.41 13.01 -2.52
N ASN A 63 2.92 11.92 -1.94
CA ASN A 63 2.77 10.56 -2.49
C ASN A 63 3.49 10.33 -3.82
N VAL A 64 4.60 11.05 -4.06
CA VAL A 64 5.38 10.96 -5.30
C VAL A 64 6.88 10.81 -5.00
N ILE A 65 7.53 9.88 -5.69
CA ILE A 65 8.99 9.74 -5.78
C ILE A 65 9.40 10.03 -7.23
N ARG A 66 10.17 11.09 -7.43
CA ARG A 66 10.53 11.53 -8.78
C ARG A 66 11.64 10.66 -9.36
N ALA A 67 11.59 10.44 -10.67
CA ALA A 67 12.73 9.91 -11.41
C ALA A 67 13.69 11.05 -11.77
N THR A 68 15.00 10.79 -11.64
CA THR A 68 16.04 11.72 -12.08
C THR A 68 17.27 10.96 -12.58
N THR A 69 18.07 11.62 -13.42
CA THR A 69 19.40 11.13 -13.74
C THR A 69 20.29 11.28 -12.50
N ILE A 70 20.91 10.19 -12.08
CA ILE A 70 21.73 10.15 -10.87
C ILE A 70 23.13 10.68 -11.18
N THR A 71 23.52 11.73 -10.48
CA THR A 71 24.87 12.34 -10.52
C THR A 71 25.54 12.24 -9.15
N ASN A 72 26.72 12.84 -9.00
CA ASN A 72 27.45 12.92 -7.73
C ASN A 72 26.71 13.70 -6.63
N ASP A 73 25.60 14.37 -6.93
CA ASP A 73 24.80 15.16 -5.99
C ASP A 73 23.78 14.32 -5.20
N TYR A 74 23.79 13.00 -5.42
CA TYR A 74 22.87 12.05 -4.80
C TYR A 74 23.64 11.05 -3.94
N THR A 75 22.97 10.50 -2.93
CA THR A 75 23.51 9.46 -2.07
C THR A 75 22.61 8.23 -2.14
N PRO A 76 23.15 7.04 -2.47
CA PRO A 76 22.36 5.81 -2.53
C PRO A 76 21.80 5.45 -1.15
N LEU A 77 20.60 4.90 -1.13
CA LEU A 77 19.94 4.41 0.08
C LEU A 77 20.06 2.89 0.15
N THR A 78 20.99 2.40 0.97
CA THR A 78 21.49 1.01 0.92
C THR A 78 20.76 0.01 1.85
N PHE A 79 19.58 0.32 2.37
CA PHE A 79 18.93 -0.56 3.34
C PHE A 79 18.00 -1.59 2.67
N GLY A 80 18.15 -2.88 2.98
CA GLY A 80 17.17 -3.92 2.63
C GLY A 80 17.16 -4.32 1.15
N ASP A 81 18.33 -4.33 0.52
CA ASP A 81 18.54 -4.71 -0.88
C ASP A 81 17.60 -3.94 -1.84
N PHE A 82 17.60 -2.60 -1.75
CA PHE A 82 16.97 -1.73 -2.75
C PHE A 82 17.77 -1.69 -4.06
N THR A 83 18.10 -2.87 -4.55
CA THR A 83 18.89 -3.08 -5.73
C THR A 83 18.06 -3.76 -6.80
N ILE A 84 18.38 -3.43 -8.04
CA ILE A 84 17.89 -4.12 -9.21
C ILE A 84 19.12 -4.48 -10.02
N LEU A 85 19.33 -5.78 -10.29
CA LEU A 85 20.57 -6.27 -10.90
C LEU A 85 21.82 -5.77 -10.14
N ASP A 86 21.80 -5.82 -8.81
CA ASP A 86 22.87 -5.34 -7.92
C ASP A 86 23.17 -3.83 -8.02
N GLU A 87 22.41 -3.06 -8.79
CA GLU A 87 22.51 -1.59 -8.87
C GLU A 87 21.54 -0.93 -7.87
N GLN A 88 22.02 0.07 -7.12
CA GLN A 88 21.17 0.90 -6.26
C GLN A 88 20.20 1.73 -7.10
N VAL A 89 18.91 1.70 -6.78
CA VAL A 89 17.89 2.43 -7.56
C VAL A 89 17.19 3.54 -6.80
N LEU A 90 17.44 3.67 -5.49
CA LEU A 90 16.82 4.67 -4.63
C LEU A 90 17.88 5.60 -4.02
N PHE A 91 17.66 6.91 -4.14
CA PHE A 91 18.66 7.92 -3.82
C PHE A 91 18.07 9.08 -3.04
N ALA A 92 18.81 9.63 -2.10
CA ALA A 92 18.51 10.91 -1.47
C ALA A 92 19.35 12.03 -2.10
N SER A 93 18.76 13.21 -2.31
CA SER A 93 19.53 14.39 -2.74
C SER A 93 20.37 14.93 -1.58
N LYS A 94 21.59 15.39 -1.89
CA LYS A 94 22.47 16.08 -0.93
C LYS A 94 22.05 17.52 -0.67
N HIS A 95 21.29 18.13 -1.59
CA HIS A 95 20.91 19.54 -1.53
C HIS A 95 19.52 19.78 -0.96
N ASN A 96 18.60 18.85 -1.23
CA ASN A 96 17.25 18.91 -0.72
C ASN A 96 16.93 17.58 -0.07
N ALA A 97 16.14 17.61 0.99
CA ALA A 97 15.80 16.42 1.74
C ALA A 97 14.77 15.54 0.98
N HIS A 98 14.89 15.33 -0.34
CA HIS A 98 13.97 14.49 -1.13
C HIS A 98 14.63 13.21 -1.60
N ILE A 99 13.78 12.25 -1.95
CA ILE A 99 14.16 10.95 -2.48
C ILE A 99 13.73 10.83 -3.93
N PHE A 100 14.57 10.12 -4.67
CA PHE A 100 14.47 9.93 -6.10
C PHE A 100 14.74 8.47 -6.44
N VAL A 101 14.19 8.05 -7.57
CA VAL A 101 14.61 6.82 -8.26
C VAL A 101 15.44 7.17 -9.48
N ASP A 102 16.32 6.25 -9.88
CA ASP A 102 17.09 6.44 -11.11
C ASP A 102 16.19 6.34 -12.35
N SER A 103 16.19 7.41 -13.15
CA SER A 103 15.48 7.50 -14.43
C SER A 103 15.92 6.46 -15.47
N LYS A 104 17.09 5.84 -15.31
CA LYS A 104 17.54 4.68 -16.11
C LYS A 104 16.56 3.51 -15.98
N PHE A 105 16.02 3.30 -14.78
CA PHE A 105 15.17 2.16 -14.47
C PHE A 105 13.69 2.52 -14.38
N PHE A 106 13.36 3.74 -13.95
CA PHE A 106 11.98 4.08 -13.58
C PHE A 106 11.49 5.40 -14.16
N SER A 107 10.18 5.48 -14.38
CA SER A 107 9.49 6.77 -14.38
C SER A 107 9.34 7.30 -12.96
N THR A 108 8.81 8.52 -12.81
CA THR A 108 8.25 8.96 -11.52
C THR A 108 7.27 7.90 -11.00
N LEU A 109 7.38 7.60 -9.71
CA LEU A 109 6.58 6.59 -9.01
C LEU A 109 5.61 7.25 -8.04
N LEU A 110 4.39 6.72 -7.97
CA LEU A 110 3.37 7.09 -7.00
C LEU A 110 3.41 6.11 -5.83
N VAL A 111 3.36 6.66 -4.62
CA VAL A 111 3.28 5.87 -3.41
C VAL A 111 1.83 5.43 -3.19
N VAL A 112 1.61 4.13 -3.08
CA VAL A 112 0.28 3.51 -2.96
C VAL A 112 0.05 2.99 -1.56
N ASP A 113 -1.07 3.37 -0.95
CA ASP A 113 -1.58 2.81 0.32
C ASP A 113 -2.55 1.66 -0.01
N VAL A 114 -2.05 0.43 0.09
CA VAL A 114 -2.82 -0.78 -0.28
C VAL A 114 -4.08 -0.96 0.55
N PRO A 115 -4.06 -0.85 1.91
CA PRO A 115 -5.27 -0.90 2.72
C PRO A 115 -6.38 0.05 2.25
N ARG A 116 -6.00 1.27 1.84
CA ARG A 116 -6.98 2.23 1.30
C ARG A 116 -7.52 1.78 -0.06
N LEU A 117 -6.65 1.32 -0.94
CA LEU A 117 -6.99 0.88 -2.29
C LEU A 117 -7.92 -0.34 -2.29
N VAL A 118 -7.71 -1.29 -1.37
CA VAL A 118 -8.63 -2.42 -1.13
C VAL A 118 -10.00 -1.93 -0.67
N LYS A 119 -10.07 -1.02 0.32
CA LYS A 119 -11.35 -0.46 0.79
C LYS A 119 -12.13 0.24 -0.32
N GLU A 120 -11.41 0.85 -1.26
CA GLU A 120 -12.01 1.51 -2.43
C GLU A 120 -12.27 0.55 -3.61
N LYS A 121 -11.80 -0.70 -3.56
CA LYS A 121 -11.84 -1.70 -4.66
C LYS A 121 -11.33 -1.14 -5.98
N LYS A 122 -10.19 -0.45 -5.93
CA LYS A 122 -9.61 0.26 -7.07
C LYS A 122 -8.34 -0.39 -7.56
N GLU A 123 -8.02 -0.06 -8.81
CA GLU A 123 -6.72 -0.24 -9.39
C GLU A 123 -5.97 1.11 -9.40
N HIS A 124 -4.65 1.06 -9.26
CA HIS A 124 -3.81 2.25 -9.34
C HIS A 124 -2.51 1.98 -10.09
N VAL A 125 -2.13 2.93 -10.95
CA VAL A 125 -0.86 2.90 -11.69
C VAL A 125 0.22 3.50 -10.81
N VAL A 126 1.23 2.71 -10.47
CA VAL A 126 2.38 3.14 -9.65
C VAL A 126 3.35 3.94 -10.50
N GLY A 127 3.63 3.50 -11.73
CA GLY A 127 4.61 4.11 -12.63
C GLY A 127 5.05 3.12 -13.69
N LYS A 128 6.25 3.31 -14.24
CA LYS A 128 6.86 2.43 -15.24
C LYS A 128 8.26 1.98 -14.80
N PHE A 129 8.60 0.75 -15.13
CA PHE A 129 9.92 0.17 -15.03
C PHE A 129 10.44 -0.18 -16.42
N PHE A 130 11.61 0.34 -16.80
CA PHE A 130 12.10 0.30 -18.18
C PHE A 130 12.87 -0.97 -18.53
N LEU A 131 13.33 -1.72 -17.53
CA LEU A 131 14.03 -2.98 -17.76
C LEU A 131 13.02 -4.14 -17.86
N LEU A 132 12.57 -4.43 -19.08
CA LEU A 132 11.49 -5.38 -19.35
C LEU A 132 11.96 -6.85 -19.37
N ASN A 133 12.91 -7.20 -18.48
CA ASN A 133 13.32 -8.59 -18.25
C ASN A 133 12.46 -9.20 -17.13
N VAL A 134 11.75 -10.28 -17.46
CA VAL A 134 10.85 -10.99 -16.55
C VAL A 134 11.56 -11.55 -15.33
N GLU A 135 12.82 -11.95 -15.48
CA GLU A 135 13.65 -12.49 -14.38
C GLU A 135 13.88 -11.46 -13.27
N VAL A 136 13.77 -10.17 -13.60
CA VAL A 136 13.98 -9.06 -12.67
C VAL A 136 12.70 -8.69 -11.92
N PHE A 137 11.53 -9.08 -12.43
CA PHE A 137 10.26 -8.65 -11.84
C PHE A 137 10.05 -9.10 -10.39
N PRO A 138 10.41 -10.32 -9.97
CA PRO A 138 10.37 -10.68 -8.55
C PRO A 138 11.23 -9.77 -7.66
N GLN A 139 12.42 -9.35 -8.13
CA GLN A 139 13.28 -8.40 -7.41
C GLN A 139 12.64 -7.00 -7.36
N LEU A 140 12.05 -6.55 -8.47
CA LEU A 140 11.28 -5.31 -8.54
C LEU A 140 10.14 -5.29 -7.53
N ILE A 141 9.35 -6.37 -7.41
CA ILE A 141 8.25 -6.45 -6.45
C ILE A 141 8.77 -6.32 -5.01
N LYS A 142 9.84 -7.06 -4.69
CA LYS A 142 10.49 -6.96 -3.38
C LYS A 142 10.97 -5.53 -3.11
N PHE A 143 11.60 -4.88 -4.09
CA PHE A 143 12.01 -3.48 -3.99
C PHE A 143 10.82 -2.57 -3.68
N LEU A 144 9.72 -2.64 -4.45
CA LEU A 144 8.56 -1.76 -4.27
C LEU A 144 7.90 -1.91 -2.89
N LEU A 145 7.88 -3.13 -2.35
CA LEU A 145 7.34 -3.42 -1.01
C LEU A 145 8.31 -3.02 0.11
N ASN A 146 9.59 -3.42 0.01
CA ASN A 146 10.61 -3.10 1.01
C ASN A 146 10.83 -1.58 1.10
N SER A 147 10.75 -0.85 -0.01
CA SER A 147 10.88 0.61 -0.04
C SER A 147 9.56 1.32 0.30
N GLU A 148 8.49 0.60 0.66
CA GLU A 148 7.18 1.16 0.96
C GLU A 148 6.61 2.09 -0.13
N ILE A 149 7.06 1.92 -1.39
CA ILE A 149 6.44 2.56 -2.55
C ILE A 149 5.04 1.97 -2.74
N ILE A 150 4.92 0.66 -2.54
CA ILE A 150 3.66 -0.04 -2.31
C ILE A 150 3.59 -0.31 -0.81
N SER A 151 2.94 0.61 -0.09
CA SER A 151 2.81 0.57 1.36
C SER A 151 1.67 -0.36 1.76
N THR A 152 2.00 -1.47 2.42
CA THR A 152 1.04 -2.41 3.00
C THR A 152 0.72 -2.10 4.46
N TYR A 153 1.55 -1.31 5.14
CA TYR A 153 1.26 -0.89 6.50
C TYR A 153 1.62 0.58 6.69
N ARG A 154 0.75 1.30 7.38
CA ARG A 154 1.09 2.62 7.91
C ARG A 154 1.37 2.41 9.40
N TYR A 155 2.65 2.42 9.78
CA TYR A 155 3.15 2.48 11.16
C TYR A 155 3.18 1.20 12.01
N ASN A 156 2.76 0.02 11.51
CA ASN A 156 2.67 -1.22 12.29
C ASN A 156 3.44 -2.41 11.68
N LYS A 157 3.16 -3.64 12.14
CA LYS A 157 3.65 -4.88 11.52
C LYS A 157 2.65 -5.39 10.47
N SER A 158 3.15 -5.82 9.33
CA SER A 158 2.39 -6.61 8.37
C SER A 158 3.17 -7.83 7.94
N GLU A 159 2.46 -8.94 7.84
CA GLU A 159 2.97 -10.14 7.21
C GLU A 159 2.34 -10.26 5.82
N LEU A 160 3.19 -10.40 4.82
CA LEU A 160 2.78 -10.65 3.44
C LEU A 160 3.05 -12.09 3.09
N CYS A 161 2.06 -12.72 2.48
CA CYS A 161 2.12 -14.06 1.94
C CYS A 161 1.95 -13.97 0.43
N LEU A 162 3.02 -14.26 -0.31
CA LEU A 162 2.94 -14.47 -1.75
C LEU A 162 2.21 -15.79 -1.98
N THR A 163 1.02 -15.73 -2.56
CA THR A 163 0.17 -16.92 -2.78
C THR A 163 0.27 -17.45 -4.20
N GLN A 164 0.56 -16.57 -5.17
CA GLN A 164 0.64 -16.95 -6.57
C GLN A 164 1.52 -15.98 -7.35
N GLU A 165 2.28 -16.51 -8.30
CA GLU A 165 2.90 -15.76 -9.38
C GLU A 165 2.35 -16.25 -10.72
N LYS A 166 2.06 -15.31 -11.62
CA LYS A 166 1.57 -15.59 -12.97
C LYS A 166 2.42 -14.85 -13.98
N ILE A 167 2.99 -15.59 -14.92
CA ILE A 167 3.76 -15.06 -16.04
C ILE A 167 3.01 -15.41 -17.32
N THR A 168 2.64 -14.39 -18.09
CA THR A 168 2.03 -14.52 -19.41
C THR A 168 2.89 -13.82 -20.45
N GLU A 169 2.52 -13.86 -21.74
CA GLU A 169 3.20 -13.06 -22.76
C GLU A 169 3.06 -11.55 -22.54
N GLU A 170 2.01 -11.11 -21.84
CA GLU A 170 1.68 -9.70 -21.65
C GLU A 170 2.19 -9.12 -20.33
N TYR A 171 2.24 -9.92 -19.27
CA TYR A 171 2.53 -9.43 -17.93
C TYR A 171 3.16 -10.46 -17.00
N TYR A 172 3.73 -9.95 -15.92
CA TYR A 172 3.97 -10.68 -14.68
C TYR A 172 3.00 -10.16 -13.62
N GLN A 173 2.46 -11.05 -12.78
CA GLN A 173 1.57 -10.68 -11.69
C GLN A 173 1.86 -11.51 -10.44
N ALA A 174 1.98 -10.84 -9.30
CA ALA A 174 2.14 -11.45 -7.99
C ALA A 174 0.91 -11.15 -7.12
N TYR A 175 0.39 -12.18 -6.45
CA TYR A 175 -0.79 -12.11 -5.58
C TYR A 175 -0.39 -12.27 -4.12
N PHE A 176 -1.00 -11.45 -3.27
CA PHE A 176 -0.65 -11.35 -1.87
C PHE A 176 -1.85 -11.47 -0.96
N ASN A 177 -1.74 -12.34 0.04
CA ASN A 177 -2.53 -12.28 1.26
C ASN A 177 -1.77 -11.45 2.29
N THR A 178 -2.45 -10.53 2.96
CA THR A 178 -1.85 -9.71 4.00
C THR A 178 -2.53 -9.90 5.34
N ARG A 179 -1.72 -10.03 6.38
CA ARG A 179 -2.14 -9.92 7.78
C ARG A 179 -1.49 -8.68 8.38
N ARG A 180 -2.30 -7.70 8.76
CA ARG A 180 -1.85 -6.49 9.45
C ARG A 180 -2.22 -6.59 10.92
N VAL A 181 -1.26 -6.36 11.81
CA VAL A 181 -1.49 -6.31 13.26
C VAL A 181 -1.44 -4.87 13.72
N ASN A 182 -2.50 -4.35 14.33
CA ASN A 182 -2.50 -3.00 14.88
C ASN A 182 -2.04 -3.00 16.35
N ASP A 183 -0.91 -2.37 16.66
CA ASP A 183 -0.26 -2.43 17.98
C ASP A 183 -1.01 -1.68 19.12
N VAL A 184 -2.12 -0.98 18.81
CA VAL A 184 -2.92 -0.28 19.84
C VAL A 184 -3.67 -1.27 20.74
N THR A 185 -4.01 -2.45 20.22
CA THR A 185 -4.46 -3.62 20.98
C THR A 185 -4.14 -4.86 20.15
N ALA A 186 -3.40 -5.83 20.69
CA ALA A 186 -3.00 -7.08 20.02
C ALA A 186 -4.17 -7.97 19.53
N LYS A 187 -5.41 -7.47 19.55
CA LYS A 187 -6.64 -8.12 19.11
C LYS A 187 -7.17 -7.60 17.76
N ASN A 188 -6.57 -6.56 17.19
CA ASN A 188 -7.03 -5.97 15.93
C ASN A 188 -6.14 -6.39 14.77
N GLU A 189 -6.39 -7.61 14.28
CA GLU A 189 -5.81 -8.09 13.01
C GLU A 189 -6.74 -7.72 11.85
N GLU A 190 -6.18 -7.11 10.81
CA GLU A 190 -6.87 -6.84 9.55
C GLU A 190 -6.29 -7.73 8.46
N TYR A 191 -7.18 -8.30 7.64
CA TYR A 191 -6.80 -9.16 6.53
C TYR A 191 -7.35 -8.59 5.22
N TYR A 192 -6.52 -8.61 4.19
CA TYR A 192 -6.90 -8.19 2.84
C TYR A 192 -5.98 -8.82 1.79
N GLN A 193 -6.43 -8.73 0.54
CA GLN A 193 -5.73 -9.26 -0.62
C GLN A 193 -5.40 -8.14 -1.59
N PHE A 194 -4.29 -8.28 -2.28
CA PHE A 194 -3.94 -7.39 -3.38
C PHE A 194 -3.05 -8.11 -4.37
N SER A 195 -2.86 -7.50 -5.53
CA SER A 195 -1.88 -7.98 -6.50
C SER A 195 -1.08 -6.83 -7.09
N ILE A 196 0.13 -7.14 -7.54
CA ILE A 196 0.98 -6.22 -8.27
C ILE A 196 1.23 -6.83 -9.65
N ARG A 197 0.92 -6.07 -10.69
CA ARG A 197 1.11 -6.46 -12.09
C ARG A 197 2.15 -5.56 -12.76
N VAL A 198 3.01 -6.16 -13.57
CA VAL A 198 3.99 -5.47 -14.42
C VAL A 198 3.75 -5.86 -15.87
N TYR A 199 3.40 -4.89 -16.71
CA TYR A 199 3.16 -5.10 -18.14
C TYR A 199 4.47 -5.16 -18.91
N LYS A 200 4.68 -6.23 -19.68
CA LYS A 200 5.91 -6.47 -20.46
C LYS A 200 6.03 -5.56 -21.67
N THR A 201 4.92 -5.01 -22.16
CA THR A 201 4.90 -4.16 -23.36
C THR A 201 5.42 -2.76 -23.11
N ASN A 202 5.17 -2.20 -21.92
CA ASN A 202 5.45 -0.79 -21.63
C ASN A 202 6.03 -0.55 -20.23
N GLY A 203 6.28 -1.62 -19.46
CA GLY A 203 6.83 -1.55 -18.11
C GLY A 203 5.88 -1.03 -17.04
N GLN A 204 4.60 -0.83 -17.36
CA GLN A 204 3.65 -0.23 -16.43
C GLN A 204 3.44 -1.13 -15.22
N ILE A 205 3.56 -0.54 -14.03
CA ILE A 205 3.35 -1.19 -12.75
C ILE A 205 1.97 -0.78 -12.23
N VAL A 206 1.17 -1.78 -11.87
CA VAL A 206 -0.21 -1.60 -11.44
C VAL A 206 -0.45 -2.37 -10.15
N VAL A 207 -1.14 -1.74 -9.21
CA VAL A 207 -1.58 -2.36 -7.95
C VAL A 207 -3.09 -2.43 -7.95
N ASN A 208 -3.62 -3.61 -7.62
CA ASN A 208 -5.05 -3.88 -7.55
C ASN A 208 -5.40 -4.45 -6.17
N GLY A 209 -6.40 -3.86 -5.52
CA GLY A 209 -6.89 -4.31 -4.22
C GLY A 209 -8.21 -5.03 -4.41
N ALA A 210 -8.23 -6.28 -3.98
CA ALA A 210 -9.36 -7.20 -4.12
C ALA A 210 -10.19 -7.28 -2.82
#